data_AF-A0A918BKS1-F1
#
_entry.id   AF-A0A918BKS1-F1
#
_cell.length_a   1.000
_cell.length_b   1.000
_cell.length_c   1.000
_cell.angle_alpha   90.00
_cell.angle_beta   90.00
_cell.angle_gamma   90.00
#
_symmetry.space_group_name_H-M   'P 1'
#
loop_
_entity.id
_entity.type
_entity.pdbx_description
1 polymer ?
#
loop_
_entity_poly.entity_id
_entity_poly.type
_entity_poly.pdbx_seq_one_letter_code
_entity_poly.pdbx_strand_id
1 'polypeptide(L)' 'MNRDGDRPAGHVCGSCRHPVDTVVERHKTFGMYVPQWTAGPCHNPDCEHYVPEYVPAHPPRAAHTAPDARRKEAGPPA' A
#
# COMPACT_ATOMS: atom_id res chain seq x y z
N MET A 1 3.47 3.89 27.96
CA MET A 1 3.63 5.35 27.81
C MET A 1 4.55 5.60 26.62
N ASN A 2 4.27 6.31 25.53
CA ASN A 2 3.08 6.80 24.82
C ASN A 2 3.47 6.71 23.33
N ARG A 3 2.62 6.19 22.45
CA ARG A 3 2.91 6.07 21.00
C ARG A 3 1.87 6.85 20.20
N ASP A 4 1.64 8.08 20.62
CA ASP A 4 0.56 8.96 20.09
C ASP A 4 1.11 10.19 19.34
N GLY A 5 2.42 10.26 19.07
CA GLY A 5 3.09 11.49 18.64
C GLY A 5 3.23 11.75 17.13
N ASP A 6 2.85 10.81 16.26
CA ASP A 6 3.06 10.93 14.81
C ASP A 6 1.86 10.37 14.05
N ARG A 7 0.65 10.79 14.39
CA ARG A 7 -0.44 10.66 13.42
C ARG A 7 -0.33 11.88 12.50
N PRO A 8 0.18 11.73 11.26
CA PRO A 8 0.22 12.87 10.35
C PRO A 8 -1.20 13.41 10.23
N ALA A 9 -1.36 14.71 10.47
CA ALA A 9 -2.55 15.42 10.02
C ALA A 9 -2.68 15.09 8.53
N GLY A 10 -3.82 14.50 8.13
CA GLY A 10 -3.97 13.88 6.82
C GLY A 10 -3.47 14.77 5.67
N HIS A 11 -2.89 14.15 4.65
CA HIS A 11 -2.33 14.90 3.52
C HIS A 11 -3.42 15.62 2.72
N VAL A 12 -3.08 16.79 2.19
CA VAL A 12 -3.95 17.60 1.32
C VAL A 12 -3.22 17.94 0.02
N CYS A 13 -3.98 18.02 -1.07
CA CYS A 13 -3.44 18.48 -2.35
C CYS A 13 -3.04 19.97 -2.27
N GLY A 14 -1.85 20.33 -2.74
CA GLY A 14 -1.36 21.72 -2.73
C GLY A 14 -2.21 22.69 -3.55
N SER A 15 -2.86 22.23 -4.62
CA SER A 15 -3.66 23.10 -5.50
C SER A 15 -5.12 23.23 -5.06
N CYS A 16 -5.83 22.09 -4.92
CA CYS A 16 -7.27 22.13 -4.62
C CYS A 16 -7.58 22.07 -3.11
N ARG A 17 -6.58 21.78 -2.26
CA ARG A 17 -6.69 21.55 -0.81
C ARG A 17 -7.68 20.46 -0.40
N HIS A 18 -8.05 19.56 -1.32
CA HIS A 18 -8.84 18.39 -0.95
C HIS A 18 -7.96 17.37 -0.21
N PRO A 19 -8.53 16.60 0.74
CA PRO A 19 -7.84 15.47 1.35
C PRO A 19 -7.39 14.49 0.26
N VAL A 20 -6.17 13.98 0.40
CA VAL A 20 -5.62 12.94 -0.46
C VAL A 20 -5.19 11.75 0.38
N ASP A 21 -5.07 10.59 -0.27
CA ASP A 21 -4.58 9.40 0.40
C ASP A 21 -3.15 9.59 0.92
N THR A 22 -2.79 8.81 1.94
CA THR A 22 -1.41 8.74 2.42
C THR A 22 -0.77 7.50 1.82
N VAL A 23 0.29 7.68 1.03
CA VAL A 23 1.03 6.56 0.43
C VAL A 23 2.37 6.35 1.13
N VAL A 24 2.81 5.09 1.20
CA VAL A 24 4.16 4.73 1.68
C VAL A 24 5.08 4.58 0.48
N GLU A 25 6.03 5.49 0.36
CA GLU A 25 7.15 5.31 -0.54
C GLU A 25 8.31 4.68 0.23
N ARG A 26 9.05 3.76 -0.42
CA ARG A 26 10.23 3.14 0.19
C ARG A 26 11.47 3.60 -0.54
N HIS A 27 12.31 4.36 0.16
CA HIS A 27 13.59 4.80 -0.38
C HIS A 27 14.71 3.92 0.13
N LYS A 28 15.56 3.46 -0.80
CA LYS A 28 16.73 2.66 -0.43
C LYS A 28 17.86 3.59 -0.02
N THR A 29 18.29 3.49 1.23
CA THR A 29 19.35 4.32 1.80
C THR A 29 20.36 3.40 2.49
N PHE A 30 21.64 3.45 2.10
CA PHE A 30 22.71 2.61 2.66
C PHE A 30 22.37 1.10 2.77
N GLY A 31 21.65 0.55 1.80
CA GLY A 31 21.28 -0.87 1.77
C GLY A 31 20.02 -1.25 2.55
N MET A 32 19.42 -0.32 3.30
CA MET A 32 18.11 -0.51 3.95
C MET A 32 16.98 0.20 3.20
N TYR A 33 15.75 -0.27 3.36
CA TYR A 33 14.54 0.39 2.82
C TYR A 33 13.84 1.18 3.92
N VAL A 34 13.86 2.50 3.79
CA VAL A 34 13.22 3.43 4.72
C VAL A 34 11.83 3.77 4.20
N PRO A 35 10.76 3.63 5.01
CA PRO A 35 9.43 4.09 4.64
C PRO A 35 9.32 5.61 4.81
N GLN A 36 8.71 6.26 3.83
CA GLN A 36 8.34 7.66 3.84
C GLN A 36 6.83 7.76 3.59
N TRP A 37 6.11 8.42 4.50
CA TRP A 37 4.69 8.71 4.34
C TRP A 37 4.54 10.04 3.59
N THR A 38 3.88 10.02 2.45
CA THR A 38 3.70 11.20 1.61
C THR A 38 2.26 11.33 1.12
N ALA A 39 1.95 12.52 0.62
CA ALA A 39 0.70 12.81 -0.07
C ALA A 39 0.59 11.92 -1.32
N GLY A 40 -0.49 11.17 -1.41
CA GLY A 40 -0.88 10.42 -2.59
C GLY A 40 -1.32 11.32 -3.75
N PRO A 41 -1.57 10.72 -4.92
CA PRO A 41 -2.07 11.43 -6.09
C PRO A 41 -3.44 12.09 -5.83
N CYS A 42 -3.71 13.19 -6.54
CA CYS A 42 -5.02 13.85 -6.45
C CYS A 42 -6.00 13.16 -7.40
N HIS A 43 -7.13 12.70 -6.86
CA HIS A 43 -8.20 12.08 -7.64
C HIS A 43 -9.40 13.01 -7.89
N ASN A 44 -9.26 14.32 -7.62
CA ASN A 44 -10.28 15.31 -7.96
C ASN A 44 -10.19 15.67 -9.46
N PRO A 45 -11.20 15.34 -10.30
CA PRO A 45 -11.16 15.58 -11.75
C PRO A 45 -11.12 17.07 -12.12
N ASP A 46 -11.54 17.96 -11.22
CA ASP A 46 -11.51 19.41 -11.43
C ASP A 46 -10.14 20.03 -11.05
N CYS A 47 -9.20 19.22 -10.57
CA CYS A 47 -7.88 19.68 -10.16
C CYS A 47 -6.89 19.67 -11.32
N GLU A 48 -6.04 20.70 -11.43
CA GLU A 48 -4.95 20.76 -12.41
C GLU A 48 -3.93 19.62 -12.24
N HIS A 49 -3.81 19.06 -11.04
CA HIS A 49 -2.93 17.92 -10.71
C HIS A 49 -3.69 16.59 -10.64
N TYR A 50 -4.86 16.50 -11.26
CA TYR A 50 -5.60 15.24 -11.31
C TYR A 50 -4.75 14.14 -11.95
N VAL A 51 -4.61 13.02 -11.24
CA VAL A 51 -4.00 11.81 -11.77
C VAL A 51 -5.09 10.74 -11.89
N PRO A 52 -5.38 10.23 -13.11
CA PRO A 52 -6.33 9.15 -13.28
C PRO A 52 -5.82 7.87 -12.60
N GLU A 53 -6.75 7.14 -11.97
CA GLU A 53 -6.46 5.85 -11.35
C GLU A 53 -5.89 4.88 -12.41
N TYR A 54 -4.73 4.28 -12.14
CA TYR A 54 -4.15 3.31 -13.05
C TYR A 54 -4.93 2.00 -12.97
N VAL A 55 -5.84 1.78 -13.93
CA VAL A 55 -6.46 0.48 -14.14
C VAL A 55 -5.50 -0.34 -15.02
N PRO A 56 -4.90 -1.44 -14.52
CA PRO A 56 -4.04 -2.28 -15.35
C PRO A 56 -4.82 -2.75 -16.57
N ALA A 57 -4.30 -2.47 -17.77
CA ALA A 57 -4.95 -2.83 -19.04
C ALA A 57 -5.07 -4.35 -19.26
N HIS A 58 -4.47 -5.17 -18.40
CA HIS A 58 -4.53 -6.63 -18.45
C HIS A 58 -5.14 -7.18 -17.14
N PRO A 59 -6.09 -8.13 -17.23
CA PRO A 59 -6.60 -8.79 -16.03
C PRO A 59 -5.43 -9.50 -15.32
N PRO A 60 -5.41 -9.53 -13.97
CA PRO A 60 -4.40 -10.27 -13.24
C PRO A 60 -4.42 -11.71 -13.74
N ARG A 61 -3.27 -12.17 -14.27
CA ARG A 61 -3.10 -13.55 -14.73
C ARG A 61 -3.38 -14.43 -13.52
N ALA A 62 -4.46 -15.22 -13.58
CA ALA A 62 -4.94 -16.02 -12.45
C ALA A 62 -3.77 -16.78 -11.82
N ALA A 63 -3.46 -16.45 -10.57
CA ALA A 63 -2.45 -17.13 -9.79
C ALA A 63 -2.84 -18.60 -9.69
N HIS A 64 -1.97 -19.47 -10.17
CA HIS A 64 -2.11 -20.92 -10.08
C HIS A 64 -1.96 -21.29 -8.60
N THR A 65 -3.06 -21.35 -7.85
CA THR A 65 -3.07 -21.94 -6.53
C THR A 65 -2.85 -23.45 -6.69
N ALA A 66 -1.61 -23.89 -6.55
CA ALA A 66 -1.34 -25.30 -6.28
C ALA A 66 -1.82 -25.60 -4.84
N PRO A 67 -2.72 -26.56 -4.62
CA PRO A 67 -3.03 -26.98 -3.26
C PRO A 67 -1.87 -27.82 -2.70
N ASP A 68 -1.14 -27.25 -1.73
CA ASP A 68 -0.27 -28.00 -0.82
C ASP A 68 -1.16 -28.69 0.22
N ALA A 69 -1.36 -30.00 0.08
CA ALA A 69 -2.04 -30.81 1.08
C ALA A 69 -1.14 -31.99 1.47
N ARG A 70 -0.12 -31.66 2.27
CA ARG A 70 0.57 -32.58 3.19
C ARG A 70 -0.46 -33.30 4.07
N ARG A 71 -0.86 -34.52 3.69
CA ARG A 71 -1.73 -35.39 4.50
C ARG A 71 -0.92 -36.18 5.53
N LYS A 72 -0.89 -35.62 6.75
CA LYS A 72 -0.86 -36.24 8.09
C LYS A 72 0.17 -37.37 8.38
N GLU A 73 1.21 -37.03 9.13
CA GLU A 73 1.84 -37.94 10.09
C GLU A 73 1.26 -37.66 11.48
N ALA A 74 0.57 -38.64 12.05
CA ALA A 74 0.34 -38.79 13.49
C ALA A 74 -0.07 -40.25 13.73
N GLY A 75 0.91 -41.12 13.94
CA GLY A 75 0.67 -42.45 14.51
C GLY A 75 0.42 -42.31 16.02
N PRO A 76 -0.57 -43.00 16.62
CA PRO A 76 -0.75 -43.01 18.07
C PRO A 76 0.34 -43.88 18.74
N PRO A 77 0.84 -43.53 19.93
CA PRO A 77 1.77 -44.38 20.67
C PRO A 77 1.05 -45.56 21.33
N ALA A 78 1.61 -46.76 21.20
CA ALA A 78 1.30 -47.94 22.01
C ALA A 78 2.56 -48.80 22.16
#